data_AF-A0A5S5DR70-F1
#
_entry.id   AF-A0A5S5DR70-F1
#
_cell.length_a   1.000
_cell.length_b   1.000
_cell.length_c   1.000
_cell.angle_alpha   90.00
_cell.angle_beta   90.00
_cell.angle_gamma   90.00
#
_symmetry.space_group_name_H-M   'P 1'
#
loop_
_entity.id
_entity.type
_entity.pdbx_description
1 polymer ?
#
loop_
_entity_poly.entity_id
_entity_poly.type
_entity_poly.pdbx_seq_one_letter_code
_entity_poly.pdbx_strand_id
1 'polypeptide(L)'
;MKAKKIYHMTGLLLLAAVLWLPFSCTKENFTETTDTRPNINRFLAEHEDYSLFAEAIKLAGASSYLDAWGAYTVFAPNNSAMQTFLQSEGKSSISDLAEADVKDLVNLHIVQDTVSTGQFRDGKIQRNSVFGMFITTAVQNIEGESYFVLNKESKIIMPNIRTGNGLIHGIDKVFTKVTNTVMQEIEADPNLSLFAEALQLTGLDAVLNQRVAEQYFSVLAVSNATFAQRGFNTIQDLVEKYNHTGNPKNPEDSLYMHIAYHILPDLKYVSDLAFSSSHTTKVPREVLLVKVDRERILLNEEVWLGELEEGAEVDRQASDNTTVNGVLHYIKDDIYIKQRQPFRVDWDPADQPELRVAGVYRRGTLSIPKGYFRDMSWGGGDGEQLWYNGTASGNMAGAAFGDVLEVRMRTAWIPWIEFKTPVVVRGRYKVWVGWRTISNNGRGNTIDTYINGVKLSRSIANQEYRIRDLPERELESLGYKKHLTHNSNNYNCKMVGVVDIEITDRQTLRFETSTNQNANFLIDFIQFIPIDQEQIYPQFDTEGNAVYP
;
A
#
# COMPACT_ATOMS: atom_id res chain seq x y z
N MET A 1 -83.05 64.29 -2.32
CA MET A 1 -82.22 64.31 -1.09
C MET A 1 -81.90 62.85 -0.70
N LYS A 2 -80.59 62.54 -0.64
CA LYS A 2 -79.92 61.32 -0.11
C LYS A 2 -80.00 60.01 -0.93
N ALA A 3 -78.96 59.84 -1.74
CA ALA A 3 -78.46 58.59 -2.28
C ALA A 3 -78.05 57.62 -1.14
N LYS A 4 -78.66 56.44 -1.08
CA LYS A 4 -78.26 55.33 -0.20
C LYS A 4 -78.91 54.02 -0.66
N LYS A 5 -78.50 53.47 -1.82
CA LYS A 5 -78.95 52.11 -2.22
C LYS A 5 -78.02 51.33 -3.17
N ILE A 6 -76.72 51.66 -3.22
CA ILE A 6 -75.75 50.96 -4.08
C ILE A 6 -74.73 50.11 -3.29
N TYR A 7 -74.70 50.17 -1.95
CA TYR A 7 -73.68 49.46 -1.15
C TYR A 7 -74.09 48.10 -0.58
N HIS A 8 -75.32 47.63 -0.79
CA HIS A 8 -75.78 46.34 -0.23
C HIS A 8 -75.72 45.16 -1.22
N MET A 9 -75.42 45.40 -2.50
CA MET A 9 -75.39 44.34 -3.53
C MET A 9 -73.97 43.87 -3.89
N THR A 10 -72.94 44.64 -3.52
CA THR A 10 -71.52 44.25 -3.68
C THR A 10 -70.97 43.47 -2.49
N GLY A 11 -71.58 43.60 -1.30
CA GLY A 11 -71.17 42.85 -0.10
C GLY A 11 -71.59 41.38 -0.09
N LEU A 12 -72.69 41.01 -0.79
CA LEU A 12 -73.17 39.63 -0.83
C LEU A 12 -72.41 38.77 -1.86
N LEU A 13 -71.90 39.37 -2.94
CA LEU A 13 -71.11 38.68 -3.97
C LEU A 13 -69.66 38.42 -3.51
N LEU A 14 -69.12 39.23 -2.59
CA LEU A 14 -67.81 39.01 -1.99
C LEU A 14 -67.84 37.96 -0.85
N LEU A 15 -68.99 37.76 -0.18
CA LEU A 15 -69.13 36.68 0.81
C LEU A 15 -69.38 35.31 0.18
N ALA A 16 -70.00 35.26 -1.01
CA ALA A 16 -70.21 34.01 -1.74
C ALA A 16 -68.93 33.46 -2.40
N ALA A 17 -67.96 34.33 -2.73
CA ALA A 17 -66.68 33.92 -3.31
C ALA A 17 -65.68 33.35 -2.28
N VAL A 18 -65.88 33.63 -0.98
CA VAL A 18 -65.00 33.13 0.11
C VAL A 18 -65.47 31.79 0.68
N LEU A 19 -66.72 31.38 0.42
CA LEU A 19 -67.27 30.08 0.88
C LEU A 19 -67.05 28.91 -0.10
N TRP A 20 -66.29 29.10 -1.19
CA TRP A 20 -65.96 28.06 -2.18
C TRP A 20 -64.49 27.60 -2.14
N LEU A 21 -63.80 27.80 -1.00
CA LEU A 21 -62.44 27.31 -0.78
C LEU A 21 -62.38 26.63 0.60
N PRO A 22 -62.91 25.40 0.75
CA PRO A 22 -61.98 24.30 0.96
C PRO A 22 -62.52 22.92 0.52
N PHE A 23 -62.29 22.52 -0.73
CA PHE A 23 -62.26 21.10 -1.12
C PHE A 23 -61.24 20.88 -2.24
N SER A 24 -59.99 21.17 -1.93
CA SER A 24 -58.85 20.64 -2.71
C SER A 24 -57.68 20.34 -1.78
N CYS A 25 -57.95 19.59 -0.71
CA CYS A 25 -56.93 18.76 -0.08
C CYS A 25 -56.95 17.40 -0.78
N THR A 26 -56.35 17.30 -1.95
CA THR A 26 -55.71 16.04 -2.32
C THR A 26 -54.56 15.88 -1.34
N LYS A 27 -54.55 14.81 -0.53
CA LYS A 27 -53.33 14.41 0.19
C LYS A 27 -52.25 14.26 -0.89
N GLU A 28 -51.31 15.20 -0.95
CA GLU A 28 -50.07 14.94 -1.67
C GLU A 28 -49.39 13.80 -0.96
N ASN A 29 -49.34 12.63 -1.61
CA ASN A 29 -48.43 11.58 -1.21
C ASN A 29 -47.04 12.12 -1.55
N PHE A 30 -46.37 12.71 -0.57
CA PHE A 30 -44.93 12.91 -0.66
C PHE A 30 -44.31 11.52 -0.77
N THR A 31 -43.82 11.17 -1.96
CA THR A 31 -42.90 10.06 -2.10
C THR A 31 -41.62 10.46 -1.38
N GLU A 32 -41.46 10.04 -0.12
CA GLU A 32 -40.28 10.32 0.69
C GLU A 32 -39.04 9.50 0.26
N THR A 33 -39.14 8.67 -0.78
CA THR A 33 -38.00 7.91 -1.30
C THR A 33 -37.83 8.11 -2.81
N THR A 34 -36.63 8.53 -3.21
CA THR A 34 -36.23 8.69 -4.63
C THR A 34 -35.89 7.36 -5.32
N ASP A 35 -35.97 6.23 -4.60
CA ASP A 35 -35.78 4.88 -5.11
C ASP A 35 -36.98 4.00 -4.73
N THR A 36 -37.64 3.40 -5.71
CA THR A 36 -38.79 2.49 -5.53
C THR A 36 -38.36 1.02 -5.44
N ARG A 37 -37.06 0.75 -5.55
CA ARG A 37 -36.52 -0.61 -5.49
C ARG A 37 -36.71 -1.20 -4.09
N PRO A 38 -36.99 -2.52 -3.99
CA PRO A 38 -36.99 -3.20 -2.70
C PRO A 38 -35.58 -3.18 -2.08
N ASN A 39 -35.52 -3.18 -0.75
CA ASN A 39 -34.29 -3.43 0.01
C ASN A 39 -33.84 -4.89 -0.16
N ILE A 40 -32.60 -5.21 0.23
CA ILE A 40 -31.97 -6.51 0.00
C ILE A 40 -32.81 -7.69 0.52
N ASN A 41 -33.25 -7.65 1.78
CA ASN A 41 -34.00 -8.75 2.38
C ASN A 41 -35.34 -8.97 1.65
N ARG A 42 -36.07 -7.89 1.35
CA ARG A 42 -37.28 -7.96 0.52
C ARG A 42 -37.02 -8.50 -0.88
N PHE A 43 -35.97 -8.04 -1.56
CA PHE A 43 -35.61 -8.53 -2.88
C PHE A 43 -35.38 -10.05 -2.85
N LEU A 44 -34.56 -10.55 -1.93
CA LEU A 44 -34.25 -11.98 -1.84
C LEU A 44 -35.49 -12.83 -1.49
N ALA A 45 -36.39 -12.31 -0.66
CA ALA A 45 -37.64 -12.99 -0.30
C ALA A 45 -38.65 -13.07 -1.48
N GLU A 46 -38.61 -12.12 -2.42
CA GLU A 46 -39.48 -12.09 -3.61
C GLU A 46 -38.94 -12.93 -4.78
N HIS A 47 -37.70 -13.41 -4.73
CA HIS A 47 -37.06 -14.19 -5.81
C HIS A 47 -36.91 -15.67 -5.44
N GLU A 48 -37.62 -16.54 -6.15
CA GLU A 48 -37.67 -17.98 -5.86
C GLU A 48 -36.29 -18.65 -5.85
N ASP A 49 -35.38 -18.23 -6.74
CA ASP A 49 -34.01 -18.75 -6.88
C ASP A 49 -33.12 -18.55 -5.65
N TYR A 50 -33.50 -17.69 -4.71
CA TYR A 50 -32.76 -17.39 -3.48
C TYR A 50 -33.53 -17.76 -2.20
N SER A 51 -34.64 -18.50 -2.32
CA SER A 51 -35.55 -18.81 -1.20
C SER A 51 -34.86 -19.50 -0.01
N LEU A 52 -33.90 -20.41 -0.25
CA LEU A 52 -33.14 -21.06 0.83
C LEU A 52 -32.22 -20.09 1.58
N PHE A 53 -31.60 -19.15 0.87
CA PHE A 53 -30.75 -18.14 1.49
C PHE A 53 -31.59 -17.07 2.23
N ALA A 54 -32.76 -16.73 1.69
CA ALA A 54 -33.73 -15.86 2.38
C ALA A 54 -34.24 -16.50 3.69
N GLU A 55 -34.47 -17.82 3.71
CA GLU A 55 -34.76 -18.57 4.94
C GLU A 55 -33.60 -18.47 5.94
N ALA A 56 -32.36 -18.67 5.48
CA ALA A 56 -31.18 -18.53 6.33
C ALA A 56 -31.04 -17.12 6.93
N ILE A 57 -31.26 -16.06 6.14
CA ILE A 57 -31.25 -14.66 6.62
C ILE A 57 -32.27 -14.45 7.75
N LYS A 58 -33.47 -15.03 7.60
CA LYS A 58 -34.52 -14.96 8.62
C LYS A 58 -34.12 -15.68 9.91
N LEU A 59 -33.60 -16.91 9.79
CA LEU A 59 -33.16 -17.70 10.95
C LEU A 59 -31.94 -17.09 11.65
N ALA A 60 -31.02 -16.46 10.90
CA ALA A 60 -29.87 -15.73 11.45
C ALA A 60 -30.26 -14.42 12.17
N GLY A 61 -31.52 -13.99 12.08
CA GLY A 61 -31.98 -12.70 12.61
C GLY A 61 -31.45 -11.49 11.83
N ALA A 62 -31.01 -11.68 10.58
CA ALA A 62 -30.40 -10.63 9.77
C ALA A 62 -31.40 -9.79 8.97
N SER A 63 -32.66 -10.23 8.88
CA SER A 63 -33.71 -9.51 8.12
C SER A 63 -33.87 -8.05 8.54
N SER A 64 -33.85 -7.76 9.86
CA SER A 64 -34.14 -6.43 10.38
C SER A 64 -33.16 -5.36 9.92
N TYR A 65 -31.86 -5.68 9.89
CA TYR A 65 -30.85 -4.72 9.44
C TYR A 65 -30.67 -4.71 7.91
N LEU A 66 -30.95 -5.82 7.23
CA LEU A 66 -30.99 -5.87 5.76
C LEU A 66 -32.24 -5.21 5.15
N ASP A 67 -33.27 -4.93 5.96
CA ASP A 67 -34.41 -4.07 5.60
C ASP A 67 -34.20 -2.61 6.00
N ALA A 68 -33.24 -2.31 6.88
CA ALA A 68 -32.94 -0.96 7.31
C ALA A 68 -32.13 -0.18 6.26
N TRP A 69 -32.19 1.16 6.34
CA TRP A 69 -31.34 2.04 5.54
C TRP A 69 -29.87 1.80 5.89
N GLY A 70 -29.04 1.66 4.86
CA GLY A 70 -27.61 1.40 4.99
C GLY A 70 -26.95 1.18 3.64
N ALA A 71 -25.65 0.87 3.67
CA ALA A 71 -24.86 0.49 2.51
C ALA A 71 -24.39 -0.95 2.73
N TYR A 72 -24.95 -1.88 1.95
CA TYR A 72 -24.63 -3.31 2.07
C TYR A 72 -24.28 -3.92 0.72
N THR A 73 -23.48 -4.98 0.78
CA THR A 73 -23.23 -5.88 -0.34
C THR A 73 -23.50 -7.30 0.13
N VAL A 74 -24.40 -8.01 -0.55
CA VAL A 74 -24.73 -9.40 -0.22
C VAL A 74 -24.33 -10.30 -1.38
N PHE A 75 -23.46 -11.26 -1.09
CA PHE A 75 -23.11 -12.33 -2.01
C PHE A 75 -24.14 -13.45 -1.82
N ALA A 76 -25.20 -13.48 -2.61
CA ALA A 76 -26.34 -14.36 -2.40
C ALA A 76 -26.16 -15.70 -3.11
N PRO A 77 -25.95 -16.82 -2.40
CA PRO A 77 -25.94 -18.14 -3.03
C PRO A 77 -27.34 -18.50 -3.53
N ASN A 78 -27.44 -18.99 -4.77
CA ASN A 78 -28.70 -19.49 -5.29
C ASN A 78 -29.11 -20.82 -4.60
N ASN A 79 -30.33 -21.29 -4.84
CA ASN A 79 -30.83 -22.52 -4.21
C ASN A 79 -29.98 -23.75 -4.54
N SER A 80 -29.42 -23.84 -5.75
CA SER A 80 -28.53 -24.95 -6.12
C SER A 80 -27.26 -24.97 -5.27
N ALA A 81 -26.68 -23.80 -5.02
CA ALA A 81 -25.53 -23.63 -4.14
C ALA A 81 -25.88 -24.02 -2.69
N MET A 82 -27.01 -23.52 -2.18
CA MET A 82 -27.48 -23.82 -0.82
C MET A 82 -27.79 -25.32 -0.62
N GLN A 83 -28.40 -25.99 -1.61
CA GLN A 83 -28.67 -27.43 -1.56
C GLN A 83 -27.37 -28.24 -1.56
N THR A 84 -26.40 -27.86 -2.39
CA THR A 84 -25.09 -28.53 -2.43
C THR A 84 -24.37 -28.42 -1.09
N PHE A 85 -24.40 -27.24 -0.48
CA PHE A 85 -23.86 -27.01 0.86
C PHE A 85 -24.58 -27.83 1.94
N LEU A 86 -25.91 -27.86 1.94
CA LEU A 86 -26.67 -28.68 2.90
C LEU A 86 -26.34 -30.17 2.77
N GLN A 87 -26.20 -30.67 1.55
CA GLN A 87 -25.80 -32.05 1.29
C GLN A 87 -24.39 -32.35 1.80
N SER A 88 -23.42 -31.44 1.64
CA SER A 88 -22.06 -31.63 2.18
C SER A 88 -22.04 -31.65 3.71
N GLU A 89 -22.95 -30.95 4.37
CA GLU A 89 -23.12 -30.96 5.83
C GLU A 89 -24.01 -32.13 6.32
N GLY A 90 -24.52 -32.98 5.43
CA GLY A 90 -25.43 -34.08 5.77
C GLY A 90 -26.80 -33.60 6.30
N LYS A 91 -27.24 -32.42 5.86
CA LYS A 91 -28.49 -31.76 6.26
C LYS A 91 -29.50 -31.76 5.13
N SER A 92 -30.79 -31.78 5.48
CA SER A 92 -31.88 -31.75 4.49
C SER A 92 -32.53 -30.37 4.37
N SER A 93 -32.40 -29.54 5.40
CA SER A 93 -32.98 -28.20 5.46
C SER A 93 -32.08 -27.23 6.25
N ILE A 94 -32.29 -25.92 6.05
CA ILE A 94 -31.56 -24.86 6.78
C ILE A 94 -31.82 -24.96 8.29
N SER A 95 -33.02 -25.36 8.68
CA SER A 95 -33.40 -25.52 10.09
C SER A 95 -32.74 -26.73 10.79
N ASP A 96 -32.09 -27.63 10.04
CA ASP A 96 -31.29 -28.73 10.61
C ASP A 96 -29.88 -28.27 11.04
N LEU A 97 -29.47 -27.05 10.66
CA LEU A 97 -28.21 -26.43 11.08
C LEU A 97 -28.37 -25.81 12.48
N ALA A 98 -27.27 -25.74 13.23
CA ALA A 98 -27.27 -25.00 14.49
C ALA A 98 -27.46 -23.50 14.22
N GLU A 99 -28.21 -22.81 15.08
CA GLU A 99 -28.50 -21.37 14.92
C GLU A 99 -27.22 -20.53 14.78
N ALA A 100 -26.17 -20.86 15.53
CA ALA A 100 -24.86 -20.22 15.41
C ALA A 100 -24.23 -20.42 14.03
N ASP A 101 -24.29 -21.62 13.46
CA ASP A 101 -23.74 -21.90 12.13
C ASP A 101 -24.53 -21.18 11.02
N VAL A 102 -25.86 -21.07 11.16
CA VAL A 102 -26.68 -20.29 10.21
C VAL A 102 -26.32 -18.80 10.27
N LYS A 103 -26.10 -18.27 11.48
CA LYS A 103 -25.68 -16.89 11.67
C LYS A 103 -24.31 -16.63 11.06
N ASP A 104 -23.35 -17.52 11.28
CA ASP A 104 -22.01 -17.42 10.70
C ASP A 104 -22.05 -17.51 9.17
N LEU A 105 -22.83 -18.46 8.63
CA LEU A 105 -23.08 -18.59 7.19
C LEU A 105 -23.59 -17.28 6.62
N VAL A 106 -24.65 -16.70 7.18
CA VAL A 106 -25.22 -15.45 6.65
C VAL A 106 -24.22 -14.30 6.76
N ASN A 107 -23.52 -14.17 7.89
CA ASN A 107 -22.58 -13.07 8.11
C ASN A 107 -21.33 -13.14 7.21
N LEU A 108 -20.93 -14.34 6.76
CA LEU A 108 -19.85 -14.49 5.77
C LEU A 108 -20.19 -13.87 4.42
N HIS A 109 -21.47 -13.85 4.06
CA HIS A 109 -21.97 -13.40 2.75
C HIS A 109 -22.34 -11.91 2.72
N ILE A 110 -22.21 -11.19 3.83
CA ILE A 110 -22.63 -9.79 3.95
C ILE A 110 -21.42 -8.92 4.23
N VAL A 111 -21.27 -7.82 3.48
CA VAL A 111 -20.30 -6.76 3.70
C VAL A 111 -21.04 -5.44 3.97
N GLN A 112 -20.63 -4.71 5.00
CA GLN A 112 -21.21 -3.40 5.37
C GLN A 112 -20.60 -2.24 4.55
N ASP A 113 -20.71 -2.36 3.23
CA ASP A 113 -20.35 -1.32 2.26
C ASP A 113 -21.06 -1.62 0.93
N THR A 114 -21.10 -0.65 0.00
CA THR A 114 -21.60 -0.87 -1.36
C THR A 114 -20.44 -1.12 -2.31
N VAL A 115 -20.16 -2.39 -2.59
CA VAL A 115 -19.03 -2.84 -3.41
C VAL A 115 -19.52 -3.43 -4.72
N SER A 116 -19.34 -2.66 -5.80
CA SER A 116 -19.62 -3.09 -7.17
C SER A 116 -18.47 -3.89 -7.77
N THR A 117 -18.73 -4.70 -8.79
CA THR A 117 -17.66 -5.43 -9.50
C THR A 117 -16.66 -4.49 -10.19
N GLY A 118 -17.03 -3.24 -10.48
CA GLY A 118 -16.11 -2.23 -11.00
C GLY A 118 -15.01 -1.82 -10.00
N GLN A 119 -15.24 -2.07 -8.71
CA GLN A 119 -14.27 -1.86 -7.64
C GLN A 119 -13.42 -3.11 -7.36
N PHE A 120 -13.77 -4.27 -7.93
CA PHE A 120 -12.97 -5.48 -7.74
C PHE A 120 -11.60 -5.32 -8.39
N ARG A 121 -10.60 -5.79 -7.66
CA ARG A 121 -9.21 -5.87 -8.06
C ARG A 121 -8.73 -7.24 -7.62
N ASP A 122 -7.79 -7.82 -8.34
CA ASP A 122 -7.19 -9.09 -7.94
C ASP A 122 -6.67 -9.00 -6.48
N GLY A 123 -7.05 -9.98 -5.65
CA GLY A 123 -6.81 -9.99 -4.20
C GLY A 123 -8.06 -9.65 -3.37
N LYS A 124 -7.88 -9.18 -2.13
CA LYS A 124 -9.01 -8.93 -1.20
C LYS A 124 -9.85 -7.70 -1.54
N ILE A 125 -11.15 -7.76 -1.24
CA ILE A 125 -11.97 -6.55 -1.06
C ILE A 125 -11.53 -5.80 0.21
N GLN A 126 -11.64 -4.47 0.22
CA GLN A 126 -11.11 -3.64 1.31
C GLN A 126 -11.89 -3.75 2.64
N ARG A 127 -13.13 -4.25 2.60
CA ARG A 127 -13.98 -4.44 3.77
C ARG A 127 -14.19 -5.93 3.97
N ASN A 128 -14.03 -6.38 5.21
CA ASN A 128 -14.35 -7.75 5.56
C ASN A 128 -15.87 -7.96 5.59
N SER A 129 -16.26 -9.22 5.60
CA SER A 129 -17.64 -9.61 5.87
C SER A 129 -18.03 -9.27 7.30
N VAL A 130 -19.33 -9.30 7.61
CA VAL A 130 -19.86 -9.13 8.97
C VAL A 130 -19.29 -10.20 9.92
N PHE A 131 -18.92 -11.37 9.38
CA PHE A 131 -18.24 -12.41 10.14
C PHE A 131 -16.79 -12.04 10.51
N GLY A 132 -16.19 -11.06 9.83
CA GLY A 132 -14.84 -10.55 10.08
C GLY A 132 -13.78 -11.06 9.11
N MET A 133 -14.13 -11.97 8.19
CA MET A 133 -13.22 -12.52 7.17
C MET A 133 -13.22 -11.68 5.89
N PHE A 134 -12.06 -11.51 5.29
CA PHE A 134 -11.95 -10.86 3.98
C PHE A 134 -12.39 -11.81 2.87
N ILE A 135 -12.98 -11.24 1.82
CA ILE A 135 -13.34 -11.96 0.60
C ILE A 135 -12.28 -11.65 -0.46
N THR A 136 -11.70 -12.67 -1.07
CA THR A 136 -10.78 -12.47 -2.20
C THR A 136 -11.55 -12.48 -3.51
N THR A 137 -11.10 -11.72 -4.49
CA THR A 137 -11.66 -11.62 -5.83
C THR A 137 -10.55 -11.87 -6.85
N ALA A 138 -10.84 -12.71 -7.84
CA ALA A 138 -9.98 -12.94 -8.99
C ALA A 138 -10.85 -12.98 -10.26
N VAL A 139 -10.23 -12.82 -11.43
CA VAL A 139 -10.89 -13.06 -12.72
C VAL A 139 -10.33 -14.37 -13.29
N GLN A 140 -11.22 -15.32 -13.59
CA GLN A 140 -10.83 -16.60 -14.18
C GLN A 140 -11.62 -16.85 -15.47
N ASN A 141 -10.95 -17.44 -16.46
CA ASN A 141 -11.62 -17.95 -17.65
C ASN A 141 -12.08 -19.38 -17.38
N ILE A 142 -13.39 -19.59 -17.37
CA ILE A 142 -14.02 -20.89 -17.16
C ILE A 142 -14.82 -21.18 -18.43
N GLU A 143 -14.47 -22.25 -19.13
CA GLU A 143 -15.16 -22.70 -20.36
C GLU A 143 -15.23 -21.62 -21.46
N GLY A 144 -14.21 -20.77 -21.56
CA GLY A 144 -14.14 -19.71 -22.57
C GLY A 144 -14.78 -18.38 -22.15
N GLU A 145 -15.44 -18.32 -21.00
CA GLU A 145 -16.06 -17.12 -20.46
C GLU A 145 -15.31 -16.62 -19.21
N SER A 146 -15.21 -15.30 -19.05
CA SER A 146 -14.53 -14.69 -17.90
C SER A 146 -15.51 -14.45 -16.75
N TYR A 147 -15.23 -15.02 -15.59
CA TYR A 147 -16.00 -14.87 -14.36
C TYR A 147 -15.18 -14.20 -13.26
N PHE A 148 -15.85 -13.41 -12.42
CA PHE A 148 -15.30 -13.07 -11.12
C PHE A 148 -15.46 -14.27 -10.20
N VAL A 149 -14.35 -14.73 -9.62
CA VAL A 149 -14.29 -15.83 -8.66
C VAL A 149 -13.93 -15.28 -7.29
N LEU A 150 -14.72 -15.65 -6.30
CA LEU A 150 -14.63 -15.22 -4.92
C LEU A 150 -14.08 -16.34 -4.04
N ASN A 151 -13.16 -16.01 -3.14
CA ASN A 151 -12.52 -16.98 -2.23
C ASN A 151 -11.95 -18.21 -2.97
N LYS A 152 -11.51 -18.03 -4.22
CA LYS A 152 -11.05 -19.08 -5.15
C LYS A 152 -12.06 -20.19 -5.47
N GLU A 153 -13.28 -20.12 -4.96
CA GLU A 153 -14.23 -21.23 -5.03
C GLU A 153 -15.52 -20.87 -5.75
N SER A 154 -16.07 -19.68 -5.49
CA SER A 154 -17.44 -19.31 -5.85
C SER A 154 -17.47 -18.30 -6.99
N LYS A 155 -18.16 -18.57 -8.08
CA LYS A 155 -18.27 -17.63 -9.20
C LYS A 155 -19.47 -16.70 -8.98
N ILE A 156 -19.33 -15.46 -9.42
CA ILE A 156 -20.47 -14.55 -9.53
C ILE A 156 -21.23 -14.87 -10.82
N ILE A 157 -22.47 -15.33 -10.66
CA ILE A 157 -23.41 -15.63 -11.75
C ILE A 157 -24.29 -14.44 -12.12
N MET A 158 -24.55 -13.53 -11.17
CA MET A 158 -25.38 -12.34 -11.40
C MET A 158 -24.77 -11.13 -10.67
N PRO A 159 -23.93 -10.33 -11.33
CA PRO A 159 -23.27 -9.20 -10.68
C PRO A 159 -24.15 -7.95 -10.57
N ASN A 160 -23.90 -7.12 -9.56
CA ASN A 160 -24.38 -5.74 -9.43
C ASN A 160 -25.91 -5.55 -9.44
N ILE A 161 -26.68 -6.45 -8.83
CA ILE A 161 -28.12 -6.28 -8.66
C ILE A 161 -28.35 -5.14 -7.65
N ARG A 162 -28.93 -4.03 -8.11
CA ARG A 162 -29.14 -2.83 -7.29
C ARG A 162 -30.45 -2.90 -6.50
N THR A 163 -30.36 -2.65 -5.20
CA THR A 163 -31.50 -2.59 -4.28
C THR A 163 -31.59 -1.20 -3.61
N GLY A 164 -32.62 -0.97 -2.78
CA GLY A 164 -32.82 0.31 -2.09
C GLY A 164 -31.73 0.66 -1.06
N ASN A 165 -31.01 -0.33 -0.54
CA ASN A 165 -29.99 -0.18 0.50
C ASN A 165 -28.65 -0.89 0.19
N GLY A 166 -28.37 -1.18 -1.10
CA GLY A 166 -27.09 -1.77 -1.47
C GLY A 166 -27.04 -2.52 -2.80
N LEU A 167 -26.18 -3.55 -2.84
CA LEU A 167 -25.96 -4.43 -3.97
C LEU A 167 -26.11 -5.90 -3.57
N ILE A 168 -26.59 -6.72 -4.51
CA ILE A 168 -26.55 -8.18 -4.44
C ILE A 168 -25.67 -8.68 -5.59
N HIS A 169 -24.79 -9.63 -5.30
CA HIS A 169 -24.10 -10.45 -6.29
C HIS A 169 -24.58 -11.88 -6.12
N GLY A 170 -25.29 -12.44 -7.10
CA GLY A 170 -25.67 -13.85 -7.09
C GLY A 170 -24.43 -14.73 -7.30
N ILE A 171 -24.24 -15.75 -6.48
CA ILE A 171 -23.09 -16.67 -6.50
C ILE A 171 -23.52 -18.13 -6.61
N ASP A 172 -22.62 -18.99 -7.10
CA ASP A 172 -22.91 -20.42 -7.33
C ASP A 172 -22.40 -21.37 -6.24
N LYS A 173 -21.72 -20.87 -5.21
CA LYS A 173 -21.34 -21.64 -4.01
C LYS A 173 -21.49 -20.81 -2.74
N VAL A 174 -21.82 -21.51 -1.65
CA VAL A 174 -21.88 -20.95 -0.30
C VAL A 174 -20.46 -20.78 0.24
N PHE A 175 -20.12 -19.61 0.79
CA PHE A 175 -18.90 -19.40 1.55
C PHE A 175 -18.92 -20.20 2.84
N THR A 176 -17.82 -20.91 3.10
CA THR A 176 -17.63 -21.70 4.32
C THR A 176 -16.62 -21.00 5.24
N LYS A 177 -16.73 -21.29 6.54
CA LYS A 177 -15.77 -20.80 7.53
C LYS A 177 -14.45 -21.56 7.34
N VAL A 178 -13.35 -20.82 7.22
CA VAL A 178 -12.03 -21.46 7.35
C VAL A 178 -11.79 -21.74 8.83
N THR A 179 -11.28 -22.93 9.15
CA THR A 179 -11.04 -23.37 10.54
C THR A 179 -9.58 -23.67 10.82
N ASN A 180 -8.78 -23.92 9.78
CA ASN A 180 -7.34 -24.17 9.87
C ASN A 180 -6.59 -22.90 10.28
N THR A 181 -5.56 -23.05 11.11
CA THR A 181 -4.48 -22.07 11.26
C THR A 181 -3.57 -22.08 10.04
N VAL A 182 -2.69 -21.08 9.89
CA VAL A 182 -1.67 -21.09 8.83
C VAL A 182 -0.80 -22.36 8.91
N MET A 183 -0.42 -22.80 10.13
CA MET A 183 0.37 -24.03 10.27
C MET A 183 -0.43 -25.26 9.82
N GLN A 184 -1.71 -25.38 10.22
CA GLN A 184 -2.55 -26.51 9.83
C GLN A 184 -2.77 -26.56 8.32
N GLU A 185 -2.88 -25.40 7.67
CA GLU A 185 -2.98 -25.30 6.21
C GLU A 185 -1.68 -25.76 5.53
N ILE A 186 -0.52 -25.39 6.08
CA ILE A 186 0.78 -25.86 5.61
C ILE A 186 0.93 -27.37 5.77
N GLU A 187 0.51 -27.93 6.91
CA GLU A 187 0.57 -29.38 7.19
C GLU A 187 -0.40 -30.18 6.31
N ALA A 188 -1.48 -29.57 5.83
CA ALA A 188 -2.46 -30.21 4.97
C ALA A 188 -1.99 -30.37 3.52
N ASP A 189 -1.03 -29.57 3.05
CA ASP A 189 -0.47 -29.67 1.69
C ASP A 189 0.81 -30.54 1.67
N PRO A 190 0.78 -31.74 1.04
CA PRO A 190 1.95 -32.59 0.89
C PRO A 190 3.13 -31.92 0.16
N ASN A 191 2.87 -30.91 -0.68
CA ASN A 191 3.93 -30.18 -1.38
C ASN A 191 4.71 -29.22 -0.47
N LEU A 192 4.23 -28.97 0.75
CA LEU A 192 4.89 -28.12 1.75
C LEU A 192 5.52 -28.94 2.89
N SER A 193 5.58 -30.27 2.78
CA SER A 193 6.03 -31.14 3.88
C SER A 193 7.42 -30.78 4.43
N LEU A 194 8.38 -30.44 3.57
CA LEU A 194 9.72 -30.04 4.00
C LEU A 194 9.72 -28.68 4.73
N PHE A 195 8.88 -27.74 4.28
CA PHE A 195 8.69 -26.45 4.94
C PHE A 195 8.02 -26.62 6.32
N ALA A 196 7.03 -27.52 6.40
CA ALA A 196 6.37 -27.88 7.66
C ALA A 196 7.36 -28.49 8.67
N GLU A 197 8.20 -29.43 8.24
CA GLU A 197 9.27 -30.01 9.06
C GLU A 197 10.26 -28.94 9.56
N ALA A 198 10.64 -27.99 8.71
CA ALA A 198 11.51 -26.89 9.09
C ALA A 198 10.86 -25.96 10.14
N LEU A 199 9.58 -25.61 9.98
CA LEU A 199 8.82 -24.82 10.95
C LEU A 199 8.72 -25.52 12.32
N GLN A 200 8.51 -26.83 12.34
CA GLN A 200 8.46 -27.63 13.56
C GLN A 200 9.83 -27.73 14.24
N LEU A 201 10.90 -27.92 13.44
CA LEU A 201 12.27 -28.01 13.94
C LEU A 201 12.72 -26.71 14.60
N THR A 202 12.37 -25.55 14.02
CA THR A 202 12.68 -24.22 14.59
C THR A 202 11.72 -23.79 15.70
N GLY A 203 10.61 -24.51 15.91
CA GLY A 203 9.58 -24.18 16.90
C GLY A 203 8.66 -23.03 16.51
N LEU A 204 8.68 -22.60 15.24
CA LEU A 204 7.81 -21.55 14.70
C LEU A 204 6.39 -22.07 14.44
N ASP A 205 6.20 -23.38 14.32
CA ASP A 205 4.90 -24.06 14.27
C ASP A 205 4.01 -23.66 15.46
N ALA A 206 4.57 -23.59 16.67
CA ALA A 206 3.85 -23.21 17.87
C ALA A 206 3.35 -21.76 17.81
N VAL A 207 4.04 -20.88 17.08
CA VAL A 207 3.61 -19.48 16.86
C VAL A 207 2.49 -19.45 15.82
N LEU A 208 2.67 -20.17 14.70
CA LEU A 208 1.71 -20.21 13.59
C LEU A 208 0.42 -20.99 13.92
N ASN A 209 0.39 -21.74 15.02
CA ASN A 209 -0.82 -22.38 15.55
C ASN A 209 -1.61 -21.51 16.55
N GLN A 210 -1.07 -20.37 16.99
CA GLN A 210 -1.74 -19.53 17.98
C GLN A 210 -2.92 -18.76 17.40
N ARG A 211 -4.00 -18.66 18.19
CA ARG A 211 -5.19 -17.87 17.88
C ARG A 211 -5.33 -16.76 18.92
N VAL A 212 -4.54 -15.71 18.75
CA VAL A 212 -4.58 -14.52 19.60
C VAL A 212 -5.36 -13.44 18.87
N ALA A 213 -6.30 -12.80 19.57
CA ALA A 213 -7.11 -11.73 19.00
C ALA A 213 -6.22 -10.63 18.42
N GLU A 214 -6.56 -10.15 17.22
CA GLU A 214 -5.84 -9.10 16.47
C GLU A 214 -4.40 -9.47 16.07
N GLN A 215 -3.97 -10.72 16.28
CA GLN A 215 -2.69 -11.21 15.80
C GLN A 215 -2.90 -12.08 14.57
N TYR A 216 -2.32 -11.63 13.46
CA TYR A 216 -2.35 -12.36 12.19
C TYR A 216 -0.93 -12.56 11.66
N PHE A 217 -0.79 -13.58 10.81
CA PHE A 217 0.45 -13.90 10.12
C PHE A 217 0.22 -13.95 8.61
N SER A 218 1.21 -13.53 7.84
CA SER A 218 1.28 -13.86 6.42
C SER A 218 2.52 -14.70 6.20
N VAL A 219 2.35 -15.93 5.69
CA VAL A 219 3.45 -16.87 5.51
C VAL A 219 3.73 -17.06 4.03
N LEU A 220 5.00 -16.94 3.66
CA LEU A 220 5.52 -17.15 2.32
C LEU A 220 6.06 -18.59 2.26
N ALA A 221 5.27 -19.53 1.76
CA ALA A 221 5.63 -20.93 1.77
C ALA A 221 6.47 -21.32 0.56
N VAL A 222 7.48 -22.15 0.84
CA VAL A 222 8.40 -22.72 -0.14
C VAL A 222 8.00 -24.18 -0.37
N SER A 223 7.71 -24.53 -1.63
CA SER A 223 7.35 -25.91 -1.96
C SER A 223 8.56 -26.85 -1.92
N ASN A 224 8.32 -28.14 -1.75
CA ASN A 224 9.32 -29.20 -1.86
C ASN A 224 10.06 -29.12 -3.21
N ALA A 225 9.35 -28.80 -4.30
CA ALA A 225 9.95 -28.63 -5.62
C ALA A 225 10.89 -27.41 -5.67
N THR A 226 10.50 -26.32 -5.02
CA THR A 226 11.30 -25.10 -4.90
C THR A 226 12.58 -25.36 -4.08
N PHE A 227 12.46 -26.04 -2.94
CA PHE A 227 13.63 -26.45 -2.15
C PHE A 227 14.56 -27.38 -2.94
N ALA A 228 14.01 -28.34 -3.68
CA ALA A 228 14.80 -29.28 -4.48
C ALA A 228 15.59 -28.57 -5.60
N GLN A 229 15.04 -27.50 -6.21
CA GLN A 229 15.76 -26.67 -7.19
C GLN A 229 17.02 -26.02 -6.59
N ARG A 230 17.03 -25.75 -5.29
CA ARG A 230 18.17 -25.22 -4.54
C ARG A 230 19.05 -26.31 -3.91
N GLY A 231 18.77 -27.59 -4.18
CA GLY A 231 19.54 -28.73 -3.69
C GLY A 231 19.11 -29.25 -2.30
N PHE A 232 18.00 -28.75 -1.75
CA PHE A 232 17.45 -29.23 -0.47
C PHE A 232 16.34 -30.25 -0.75
N ASN A 233 16.63 -31.54 -0.52
CA ASN A 233 15.67 -32.62 -0.73
C ASN A 233 15.13 -33.17 0.59
N THR A 234 15.84 -32.91 1.69
CA THR A 234 15.52 -33.38 3.04
C THR A 234 15.74 -32.29 4.06
N ILE A 235 15.13 -32.43 5.25
CA ILE A 235 15.36 -31.50 6.36
C ILE A 235 16.83 -31.48 6.80
N GLN A 236 17.55 -32.60 6.62
CA GLN A 236 18.97 -32.70 6.95
C GLN A 236 19.82 -31.78 6.06
N ASP A 237 19.46 -31.61 4.78
CA ASP A 237 20.17 -30.70 3.88
C ASP A 237 20.08 -29.24 4.38
N LEU A 238 18.89 -28.85 4.89
CA LEU A 238 18.68 -27.53 5.49
C LEU A 238 19.44 -27.38 6.83
N VAL A 239 19.44 -28.41 7.67
CA VAL A 239 20.16 -28.42 8.94
C VAL A 239 21.66 -28.30 8.72
N GLU A 240 22.24 -29.08 7.81
CA GLU A 240 23.68 -29.03 7.50
C GLU A 240 24.09 -27.66 6.92
N LYS A 241 23.19 -27.02 6.18
CA LYS A 241 23.45 -25.71 5.59
C LYS A 241 23.34 -24.56 6.58
N TYR A 242 22.37 -24.60 7.51
CA TYR A 242 21.98 -23.41 8.28
C TYR A 242 22.08 -23.55 9.81
N ASN A 243 22.10 -24.75 10.38
CA ASN A 243 22.17 -24.93 11.83
C ASN A 243 23.60 -24.74 12.35
N HIS A 244 24.02 -23.49 12.54
CA HIS A 244 25.38 -23.15 12.95
C HIS A 244 25.59 -23.17 14.47
N THR A 245 24.53 -22.98 15.27
CA THR A 245 24.63 -22.98 16.74
C THR A 245 24.40 -24.37 17.35
N GLY A 246 23.92 -25.32 16.56
CA GLY A 246 23.49 -26.64 17.01
C GLY A 246 22.10 -26.67 17.66
N ASN A 247 21.42 -25.53 17.74
CA ASN A 247 20.06 -25.41 18.26
C ASN A 247 19.15 -24.62 17.30
N PRO A 248 18.40 -25.31 16.41
CA PRO A 248 17.49 -24.68 15.46
C PRO A 248 16.38 -23.82 16.07
N LYS A 249 16.11 -23.95 17.38
CA LYS A 249 15.11 -23.14 18.10
C LYS A 249 15.68 -21.83 18.65
N ASN A 250 17.00 -21.66 18.62
CA ASN A 250 17.64 -20.41 19.04
C ASN A 250 17.33 -19.32 17.99
N PRO A 251 16.75 -18.17 18.38
CA PRO A 251 16.52 -17.06 17.45
C PRO A 251 17.78 -16.51 16.77
N GLU A 252 18.96 -16.79 17.33
CA GLU A 252 20.26 -16.42 16.76
C GLU A 252 20.79 -17.46 15.75
N ASP A 253 20.16 -18.63 15.64
CA ASP A 253 20.56 -19.67 14.69
C ASP A 253 20.14 -19.33 13.25
N SER A 254 20.99 -19.61 12.27
CA SER A 254 20.70 -19.24 10.89
C SER A 254 19.54 -20.05 10.30
N LEU A 255 19.28 -21.27 10.77
CA LEU A 255 18.10 -22.03 10.34
C LEU A 255 16.81 -21.39 10.88
N TYR A 256 16.81 -20.98 12.16
CA TYR A 256 15.70 -20.22 12.73
C TYR A 256 15.44 -18.96 11.93
N MET A 257 16.48 -18.13 11.70
CA MET A 257 16.34 -16.88 11.00
C MET A 257 15.84 -17.07 9.57
N HIS A 258 16.35 -18.08 8.85
CA HIS A 258 15.92 -18.38 7.49
C HIS A 258 14.42 -18.69 7.42
N ILE A 259 13.92 -19.58 8.28
CA ILE A 259 12.48 -19.92 8.29
C ILE A 259 11.64 -18.75 8.83
N ALA A 260 12.10 -18.04 9.86
CA ALA A 260 11.40 -16.87 10.39
C ALA A 260 11.29 -15.72 9.37
N TYR A 261 12.23 -15.60 8.43
CA TYR A 261 12.21 -14.58 7.38
C TYR A 261 11.03 -14.74 6.40
N HIS A 262 10.44 -15.93 6.34
CA HIS A 262 9.24 -16.24 5.55
C HIS A 262 7.93 -15.88 6.25
N ILE A 263 7.99 -15.42 7.51
CA ILE A 263 6.81 -15.10 8.32
C ILE A 263 6.73 -13.59 8.50
N LEU A 264 5.69 -12.98 7.95
CA LEU A 264 5.38 -11.56 8.10
C LEU A 264 4.34 -11.39 9.22
N PRO A 265 4.51 -10.41 10.13
CA PRO A 265 3.43 -10.01 11.01
C PRO A 265 2.33 -9.31 10.21
N ASP A 266 1.10 -9.40 10.70
CA ASP A 266 -0.12 -8.87 10.09
C ASP A 266 -0.66 -9.70 8.93
N LEU A 267 -1.90 -9.35 8.56
CA LEU A 267 -2.64 -9.93 7.45
C LEU A 267 -2.35 -9.13 6.16
N LYS A 268 -1.53 -9.71 5.28
CA LYS A 268 -1.07 -9.11 4.03
C LYS A 268 -1.41 -10.06 2.89
N TYR A 269 -2.43 -9.73 2.11
CA TYR A 269 -2.75 -10.41 0.85
C TYR A 269 -1.75 -9.97 -0.23
N VAL A 270 -1.71 -10.66 -1.36
CA VAL A 270 -0.83 -10.35 -2.50
C VAL A 270 -0.91 -8.88 -2.90
N SER A 271 -2.11 -8.30 -2.88
CA SER A 271 -2.29 -6.87 -3.14
C SER A 271 -1.61 -6.00 -2.09
N ASP A 272 -1.76 -6.32 -0.80
CA ASP A 272 -1.08 -5.61 0.29
C ASP A 272 0.44 -5.72 0.20
N LEU A 273 0.96 -6.88 -0.24
CA LEU A 273 2.37 -7.09 -0.51
C LEU A 273 2.88 -6.13 -1.60
N ALA A 274 2.11 -5.97 -2.68
CA ALA A 274 2.46 -5.08 -3.78
C ALA A 274 2.37 -3.58 -3.45
N PHE A 275 1.59 -3.19 -2.43
CA PHE A 275 1.37 -1.78 -2.08
C PHE A 275 2.52 -1.15 -1.29
N SER A 276 3.38 -1.95 -0.66
CA SER A 276 4.53 -1.45 0.10
C SER A 276 5.83 -1.88 -0.55
N SER A 277 6.86 -1.05 -0.47
CA SER A 277 8.20 -1.42 -0.96
C SER A 277 8.93 -2.39 -0.04
N SER A 278 8.42 -2.59 1.17
CA SER A 278 9.01 -3.49 2.16
C SER A 278 7.98 -3.94 3.19
N HIS A 279 8.28 -5.05 3.86
CA HIS A 279 7.54 -5.55 5.00
C HIS A 279 8.46 -6.04 6.11
N THR A 280 8.05 -5.82 7.36
CA THR A 280 8.72 -6.44 8.51
C THR A 280 8.56 -7.95 8.48
N THR A 281 9.55 -8.68 8.99
CA THR A 281 9.49 -10.14 9.13
C THR A 281 9.54 -10.54 10.60
N LYS A 282 9.43 -11.84 10.91
CA LYS A 282 9.67 -12.34 12.27
C LYS A 282 11.13 -12.27 12.71
N VAL A 283 12.05 -12.03 11.78
CA VAL A 283 13.44 -11.73 12.12
C VAL A 283 13.54 -10.24 12.46
N PRO A 284 13.91 -9.88 13.71
CA PRO A 284 13.94 -8.49 14.11
C PRO A 284 14.87 -7.65 13.23
N ARG A 285 14.38 -6.50 12.75
CA ARG A 285 15.13 -5.51 11.95
C ARG A 285 15.55 -5.97 10.55
N GLU A 286 15.15 -7.17 10.14
CA GLU A 286 15.28 -7.65 8.78
C GLU A 286 13.92 -7.52 8.09
N VAL A 287 13.87 -6.68 7.07
CA VAL A 287 12.68 -6.51 6.22
C VAL A 287 12.79 -7.32 4.96
N LEU A 288 11.64 -7.70 4.44
CA LEU A 288 11.48 -8.25 3.12
C LEU A 288 11.21 -7.10 2.14
N LEU A 289 12.12 -6.87 1.20
CA LEU A 289 11.90 -5.88 0.14
C LEU A 289 10.90 -6.43 -0.88
N VAL A 290 10.08 -5.56 -1.45
CA VAL A 290 9.12 -5.93 -2.50
C VAL A 290 9.27 -4.98 -3.67
N LYS A 291 9.37 -5.57 -4.86
CA LYS A 291 9.42 -4.86 -6.14
C LYS A 291 8.30 -5.37 -7.02
N VAL A 292 7.52 -4.43 -7.56
CA VAL A 292 6.49 -4.74 -8.54
C VAL A 292 7.06 -4.47 -9.93
N ASP A 293 7.21 -5.52 -10.73
CA ASP A 293 7.60 -5.44 -12.14
C ASP A 293 6.44 -5.92 -13.02
N ARG A 294 5.72 -4.95 -13.60
CA ARG A 294 4.45 -5.18 -14.32
C ARG A 294 3.43 -5.88 -13.41
N GLU A 295 3.15 -7.15 -13.66
CA GLU A 295 2.20 -7.97 -12.89
C GLU A 295 2.91 -8.87 -11.88
N ARG A 296 4.25 -8.96 -11.94
CA ARG A 296 5.07 -9.81 -11.07
C ARG A 296 5.36 -9.07 -9.76
N ILE A 297 5.25 -9.79 -8.66
CA ILE A 297 5.62 -9.31 -7.33
C ILE A 297 6.88 -10.07 -6.92
N LEU A 298 7.99 -9.36 -6.87
CA LEU A 298 9.33 -9.89 -6.68
C LEU A 298 9.77 -9.55 -5.26
N LEU A 299 9.97 -10.60 -4.47
CA LEU A 299 10.38 -10.52 -3.07
C LEU A 299 11.89 -10.58 -2.99
N ASN A 300 12.47 -9.60 -2.32
CA ASN A 300 13.89 -9.47 -2.06
C ASN A 300 14.76 -9.44 -3.33
N GLU A 301 14.20 -9.18 -4.51
CA GLU A 301 14.98 -8.93 -5.72
C GLU A 301 15.46 -7.48 -5.74
N GLU A 302 16.75 -7.25 -5.95
CA GLU A 302 17.29 -5.90 -6.09
C GLU A 302 18.50 -5.89 -7.01
N VAL A 303 18.70 -4.78 -7.73
CA VAL A 303 19.96 -4.53 -8.42
C VAL A 303 20.91 -3.87 -7.44
N TRP A 304 21.94 -4.60 -7.05
CA TRP A 304 22.93 -4.17 -6.07
C TRP A 304 24.28 -3.91 -6.74
N LEU A 305 24.75 -2.67 -6.70
CA LEU A 305 26.05 -2.28 -7.31
C LEU A 305 26.18 -2.69 -8.79
N GLY A 306 25.06 -2.72 -9.53
CA GLY A 306 25.01 -3.12 -10.93
C GLY A 306 24.80 -4.61 -11.18
N GLU A 307 24.86 -5.44 -10.14
CA GLU A 307 24.58 -6.88 -10.20
C GLU A 307 23.15 -7.17 -9.77
N LEU A 308 22.46 -8.05 -10.49
CA LEU A 308 21.13 -8.50 -10.11
C LEU A 308 21.26 -9.53 -8.99
N GLU A 309 20.78 -9.19 -7.81
CA GLU A 309 20.57 -10.18 -6.76
C GLU A 309 19.15 -10.73 -6.90
N GLU A 310 19.04 -11.94 -7.45
CA GLU A 310 17.76 -12.61 -7.65
C GLU A 310 16.97 -12.71 -6.32
N GLY A 311 15.65 -12.63 -6.47
CA GLY A 311 14.68 -12.81 -5.40
C GLY A 311 13.71 -13.94 -5.72
N ALA A 312 12.55 -13.94 -5.07
CA ALA A 312 11.49 -14.91 -5.34
C ALA A 312 10.23 -14.21 -5.87
N GLU A 313 9.61 -14.76 -6.91
CA GLU A 313 8.31 -14.27 -7.37
C GLU A 313 7.18 -14.88 -6.54
N VAL A 314 6.20 -14.07 -6.13
CA VAL A 314 4.96 -14.57 -5.53
C VAL A 314 4.11 -15.26 -6.59
N ASP A 315 3.72 -16.52 -6.36
CA ASP A 315 2.75 -17.21 -7.19
C ASP A 315 1.33 -16.71 -6.84
N ARG A 316 0.88 -15.70 -7.58
CA ARG A 316 -0.41 -15.03 -7.34
C ARG A 316 -1.60 -15.99 -7.40
N GLN A 317 -1.55 -17.03 -8.23
CA GLN A 317 -2.67 -17.97 -8.39
C GLN A 317 -2.76 -18.94 -7.22
N ALA A 318 -1.60 -19.40 -6.75
CA ALA A 318 -1.51 -20.28 -5.59
C ALA A 318 -1.65 -19.52 -4.25
N SER A 319 -1.40 -18.20 -4.22
CA SER A 319 -1.38 -17.36 -3.00
C SER A 319 -2.74 -16.82 -2.55
N ASP A 320 -2.82 -16.07 -1.45
CA ASP A 320 -4.07 -15.59 -0.84
C ASP A 320 -4.97 -16.70 -0.26
N ASN A 321 -4.39 -17.75 0.34
CA ASN A 321 -5.17 -18.77 1.07
C ASN A 321 -5.43 -18.30 2.50
N THR A 322 -6.65 -17.81 2.74
CA THR A 322 -7.08 -17.29 4.03
C THR A 322 -7.17 -18.39 5.08
N THR A 323 -6.70 -18.13 6.30
CA THR A 323 -6.81 -19.02 7.47
C THR A 323 -7.37 -18.27 8.68
N VAL A 324 -7.67 -18.96 9.79
CA VAL A 324 -8.26 -18.31 10.99
C VAL A 324 -7.33 -17.30 11.68
N ASN A 325 -6.02 -17.41 11.45
CA ASN A 325 -5.01 -16.57 12.09
C ASN A 325 -4.03 -15.96 11.07
N GLY A 326 -4.39 -15.93 9.79
CA GLY A 326 -3.49 -15.41 8.78
C GLY A 326 -3.87 -15.68 7.34
N VAL A 327 -2.85 -15.64 6.48
CA VAL A 327 -2.92 -15.95 5.05
C VAL A 327 -1.65 -16.65 4.61
N LEU A 328 -1.80 -17.67 3.77
CA LEU A 328 -0.70 -18.45 3.19
C LEU A 328 -0.51 -18.08 1.72
N HIS A 329 0.73 -17.73 1.36
CA HIS A 329 1.19 -17.44 0.01
C HIS A 329 2.21 -18.47 -0.45
N TYR A 330 2.30 -18.67 -1.75
CA TYR A 330 3.31 -19.55 -2.36
C TYR A 330 4.31 -18.68 -3.12
N ILE A 331 5.58 -19.01 -2.98
CA ILE A 331 6.67 -18.33 -3.69
C ILE A 331 7.39 -19.31 -4.63
N LYS A 332 7.74 -18.82 -5.81
CA LYS A 332 8.33 -19.64 -6.89
C LYS A 332 9.80 -19.97 -6.66
N ASP A 333 10.45 -19.25 -5.75
CA ASP A 333 11.81 -19.48 -5.29
C ASP A 333 11.91 -19.22 -3.79
N ASP A 334 13.01 -19.64 -3.16
CA ASP A 334 13.28 -19.44 -1.73
C ASP A 334 13.87 -18.03 -1.46
N ILE A 335 13.63 -17.48 -0.27
CA ILE A 335 14.11 -16.14 0.14
C ILE A 335 15.10 -16.20 1.30
N TYR A 336 16.10 -15.32 1.25
CA TYR A 336 17.21 -15.29 2.21
C TYR A 336 17.46 -13.90 2.77
N ILE A 337 17.90 -13.81 4.01
CA ILE A 337 18.38 -12.55 4.58
C ILE A 337 19.66 -12.16 3.85
N LYS A 338 19.63 -11.04 3.13
CA LYS A 338 20.78 -10.50 2.42
C LYS A 338 21.60 -9.63 3.36
N GLN A 339 22.64 -10.20 3.95
CA GLN A 339 23.57 -9.44 4.78
C GLN A 339 24.39 -8.48 3.91
N ARG A 340 24.27 -7.19 4.18
CA ARG A 340 25.00 -6.15 3.46
C ARG A 340 25.78 -5.31 4.46
N GLN A 341 27.04 -5.02 4.15
CA GLN A 341 27.80 -4.02 4.90
C GLN A 341 27.30 -2.62 4.53
N PRO A 342 27.21 -1.68 5.48
CA PRO A 342 26.95 -0.28 5.17
C PRO A 342 27.95 0.21 4.13
N PHE A 343 27.45 0.84 3.08
CA PHE A 343 28.25 1.39 2.01
C PHE A 343 27.67 2.74 1.62
N ARG A 344 28.52 3.55 1.02
CA ARG A 344 28.15 4.87 0.53
C ARG A 344 27.03 4.78 -0.52
N VAL A 345 25.96 5.53 -0.30
CA VAL A 345 24.90 5.79 -1.29
C VAL A 345 25.09 7.19 -1.83
N ASP A 346 25.28 7.27 -3.14
CA ASP A 346 25.42 8.49 -3.93
C ASP A 346 24.17 8.65 -4.79
N TRP A 347 23.36 9.68 -4.53
CA TRP A 347 22.01 9.78 -5.07
C TRP A 347 21.76 11.13 -5.70
N ASP A 348 21.31 11.11 -6.95
CA ASP A 348 20.76 12.25 -7.68
C ASP A 348 19.22 12.27 -7.52
N PRO A 349 18.65 13.24 -6.80
CA PRO A 349 17.20 13.35 -6.65
C PRO A 349 16.46 13.69 -7.95
N ALA A 350 17.14 14.22 -8.97
CA ALA A 350 16.57 14.52 -10.27
C ALA A 350 16.51 13.28 -11.19
N ASP A 351 17.19 12.19 -10.82
CA ASP A 351 17.19 10.92 -11.53
C ASP A 351 15.92 10.08 -11.28
N GLN A 352 14.78 10.58 -11.74
CA GLN A 352 13.48 9.93 -11.57
C GLN A 352 13.08 9.15 -12.85
N PRO A 353 12.49 7.94 -12.73
CA PRO A 353 12.03 7.15 -13.87
C PRO A 353 11.11 7.93 -14.83
N GLU A 354 10.20 8.74 -14.27
CA GLU A 354 9.24 9.55 -15.02
C GLU A 354 9.95 10.64 -15.85
N LEU A 355 11.05 11.19 -15.36
CA LEU A 355 11.86 12.16 -16.10
C LEU A 355 12.63 11.50 -17.25
N ARG A 356 13.20 10.31 -17.03
CA ARG A 356 13.95 9.56 -18.05
C ARG A 356 13.13 9.30 -19.32
N VAL A 357 11.81 9.14 -19.18
CA VAL A 357 10.88 8.92 -20.30
C VAL A 357 10.25 10.20 -20.84
N ALA A 358 10.43 11.35 -20.19
CA ALA A 358 9.83 12.63 -20.58
C ALA A 358 10.50 13.32 -21.77
N GLY A 359 11.58 12.75 -22.33
CA GLY A 359 12.34 13.29 -23.47
C GLY A 359 13.19 14.53 -23.16
N VAL A 360 13.06 15.11 -21.96
CA VAL A 360 13.83 16.28 -21.47
C VAL A 360 15.00 15.91 -20.56
N TYR A 361 15.13 14.64 -20.17
CA TYR A 361 16.15 14.16 -19.25
C TYR A 361 17.56 14.55 -19.70
N ARG A 362 18.24 15.32 -18.85
CA ARG A 362 19.58 15.92 -18.99
C ARG A 362 19.77 16.82 -20.21
N ARG A 363 18.68 17.27 -20.85
CA ARG A 363 18.72 18.00 -22.13
C ARG A 363 17.77 19.19 -22.20
N GLY A 364 16.81 19.30 -21.29
CA GLY A 364 15.91 20.43 -21.22
C GLY A 364 15.34 20.67 -19.83
N THR A 365 14.39 21.60 -19.78
CA THR A 365 13.66 21.98 -18.57
C THR A 365 12.23 21.46 -18.65
N LEU A 366 11.67 21.03 -17.51
CA LEU A 366 10.29 20.59 -17.39
C LEU A 366 9.65 21.20 -16.13
N SER A 367 8.42 21.71 -16.26
CA SER A 367 7.59 22.03 -15.09
C SER A 367 6.83 20.79 -14.65
N ILE A 368 6.90 20.50 -13.35
CA ILE A 368 6.41 19.25 -12.77
C ILE A 368 5.18 19.54 -11.91
N PRO A 369 3.99 19.10 -12.30
CA PRO A 369 2.78 19.23 -11.49
C PRO A 369 2.77 18.23 -10.33
N LYS A 370 1.96 18.52 -9.29
CA LYS A 370 1.70 17.59 -8.19
C LYS A 370 1.19 16.24 -8.70
N GLY A 371 1.66 15.16 -8.08
CA GLY A 371 1.32 13.79 -8.46
C GLY A 371 2.05 13.26 -9.70
N TYR A 372 2.99 14.01 -10.28
CA TYR A 372 3.78 13.55 -11.42
C TYR A 372 4.73 12.40 -11.06
N PHE A 373 5.34 12.44 -9.88
CA PHE A 373 6.25 11.41 -9.39
C PHE A 373 5.53 10.46 -8.45
N ARG A 374 5.82 9.17 -8.58
CA ARG A 374 5.34 8.15 -7.63
C ARG A 374 6.01 8.28 -6.26
N ASP A 375 7.31 8.56 -6.25
CA ASP A 375 8.18 8.43 -5.08
C ASP A 375 8.56 9.78 -4.45
N MET A 376 7.87 10.86 -4.84
CA MET A 376 8.08 12.21 -4.32
C MET A 376 6.76 12.97 -4.15
N SER A 377 6.63 13.70 -3.04
CA SER A 377 5.47 14.55 -2.76
C SER A 377 5.89 15.87 -2.11
N TRP A 378 5.05 16.90 -2.18
CA TRP A 378 5.33 18.20 -1.58
C TRP A 378 4.08 18.93 -1.12
N GLY A 379 4.26 19.83 -0.15
CA GLY A 379 3.19 20.61 0.46
C GLY A 379 2.71 21.80 -0.38
N GLY A 380 1.77 22.57 0.17
CA GLY A 380 1.16 23.75 -0.45
C GLY A 380 -0.17 23.45 -1.18
N GLY A 381 -0.73 24.42 -1.89
CA GLY A 381 -1.90 24.26 -2.77
C GLY A 381 -1.67 23.50 -4.09
N ASP A 382 -2.76 23.13 -4.77
CA ASP A 382 -2.69 22.19 -5.90
C ASP A 382 -1.94 22.72 -7.14
N GLY A 383 -1.79 24.04 -7.23
CA GLY A 383 -1.12 24.71 -8.35
C GLY A 383 0.39 24.88 -8.22
N GLU A 384 1.03 24.53 -7.09
CA GLU A 384 2.48 24.68 -7.00
C GLU A 384 3.24 23.54 -7.67
N GLN A 385 4.19 23.93 -8.52
CA GLN A 385 4.99 23.05 -9.35
C GLN A 385 6.45 23.04 -8.90
N LEU A 386 7.16 21.98 -9.25
CA LEU A 386 8.62 21.92 -9.21
C LEU A 386 9.18 22.18 -10.62
N TRP A 387 10.47 22.47 -10.70
CA TRP A 387 11.17 22.57 -11.98
C TRP A 387 12.30 21.55 -12.04
N TYR A 388 12.34 20.79 -13.12
CA TYR A 388 13.51 20.01 -13.50
C TYR A 388 14.33 20.83 -14.48
N ASN A 389 15.64 20.93 -14.25
CA ASN A 389 16.54 21.64 -15.15
C ASN A 389 17.73 20.75 -15.51
N GLY A 390 17.72 20.16 -16.70
CA GLY A 390 18.87 19.48 -17.29
C GLY A 390 19.43 20.27 -18.46
N THR A 391 20.63 20.82 -18.35
CA THR A 391 21.27 21.52 -19.47
C THR A 391 22.77 21.29 -19.52
N ALA A 392 23.25 20.88 -20.69
CA ALA A 392 24.68 20.75 -21.00
C ALA A 392 25.38 22.11 -21.25
N SER A 393 24.66 23.23 -21.14
CA SER A 393 25.20 24.57 -21.40
C SER A 393 24.63 25.65 -20.47
N GLY A 394 25.40 26.73 -20.25
CA GLY A 394 24.99 27.87 -19.43
C GLY A 394 25.25 27.70 -17.92
N ASN A 395 24.61 28.55 -17.12
CA ASN A 395 24.91 28.72 -15.68
C ASN A 395 24.54 27.51 -14.78
N MET A 396 23.95 26.46 -15.34
CA MET A 396 23.51 25.24 -14.65
C MET A 396 24.31 24.00 -15.06
N ALA A 397 25.24 24.12 -16.03
CA ALA A 397 26.05 23.02 -16.57
C ALA A 397 27.13 22.48 -15.61
N GLY A 398 27.09 22.86 -14.33
CA GLY A 398 28.12 22.51 -13.35
C GLY A 398 27.65 21.55 -12.26
N ALA A 399 26.38 21.13 -12.30
CA ALA A 399 25.75 20.22 -11.35
C ALA A 399 26.30 18.79 -11.48
N ALA A 400 26.15 17.96 -10.45
CA ALA A 400 26.37 16.53 -10.61
C ALA A 400 25.39 16.03 -11.68
N PHE A 401 25.84 15.14 -12.58
CA PHE A 401 24.99 14.57 -13.64
C PHE A 401 24.39 15.57 -14.66
N GLY A 402 24.68 16.87 -14.52
CA GLY A 402 24.28 17.93 -15.45
C GLY A 402 22.85 18.42 -15.27
N ASP A 403 22.20 18.07 -14.17
CA ASP A 403 20.82 18.43 -13.85
C ASP A 403 20.58 18.75 -12.36
N VAL A 404 19.47 19.43 -12.09
CA VAL A 404 19.03 19.74 -10.72
C VAL A 404 17.52 19.74 -10.62
N LEU A 405 17.02 19.44 -9.42
CA LEU A 405 15.62 19.65 -9.06
C LEU A 405 15.46 20.99 -8.33
N GLU A 406 14.67 21.87 -8.90
CA GLU A 406 14.42 23.21 -8.40
C GLU A 406 13.05 23.30 -7.70
N VAL A 407 13.09 23.75 -6.45
CA VAL A 407 11.92 23.87 -5.58
C VAL A 407 11.86 25.27 -4.99
N ARG A 408 10.73 25.96 -5.15
CA ARG A 408 10.51 27.26 -4.51
C ARG A 408 10.04 27.09 -3.06
N MET A 409 10.94 26.61 -2.20
CA MET A 409 10.64 26.30 -0.80
C MET A 409 10.32 27.57 0.00
N ARG A 410 9.07 27.68 0.48
CA ARG A 410 8.56 28.79 1.31
C ARG A 410 7.46 28.30 2.21
N THR A 411 7.36 28.82 3.44
CA THR A 411 6.25 28.45 4.35
C THR A 411 4.86 28.74 3.75
N ALA A 412 4.74 29.73 2.85
CA ALA A 412 3.50 30.11 2.19
C ALA A 412 3.35 29.58 0.74
N TRP A 413 4.24 28.70 0.27
CA TRP A 413 4.19 28.13 -1.08
C TRP A 413 4.40 26.62 -0.97
N ILE A 414 5.62 26.12 -1.16
CA ILE A 414 5.99 24.74 -0.88
C ILE A 414 6.73 24.70 0.47
N PRO A 415 6.04 24.44 1.61
CA PRO A 415 6.67 24.43 2.93
C PRO A 415 7.59 23.22 3.14
N TRP A 416 7.30 22.11 2.47
CA TRP A 416 8.08 20.89 2.56
C TRP A 416 8.05 20.12 1.24
N ILE A 417 9.08 19.32 1.01
CA ILE A 417 9.18 18.33 -0.07
C ILE A 417 9.77 17.04 0.50
N GLU A 418 9.26 15.90 0.08
CA GLU A 418 9.56 14.58 0.63
C GLU A 418 9.82 13.56 -0.50
N PHE A 419 10.85 12.73 -0.31
CA PHE A 419 11.33 11.74 -1.27
C PHE A 419 11.41 10.36 -0.61
N LYS A 420 11.21 9.31 -1.41
CA LYS A 420 11.69 7.96 -1.08
C LYS A 420 13.08 7.74 -1.64
N THR A 421 14.06 7.54 -0.75
CA THR A 421 15.47 7.31 -1.14
C THR A 421 15.65 5.99 -1.91
N PRO A 422 16.80 5.76 -2.56
CA PRO A 422 17.28 4.42 -2.84
C PRO A 422 17.38 3.58 -1.55
N VAL A 423 17.51 2.27 -1.67
CA VAL A 423 17.71 1.39 -0.52
C VAL A 423 18.99 1.78 0.22
N VAL A 424 18.86 2.09 1.52
CA VAL A 424 20.00 2.38 2.41
C VAL A 424 20.13 1.23 3.39
N VAL A 425 21.31 0.61 3.43
CA VAL A 425 21.59 -0.51 4.34
C VAL A 425 21.59 -0.04 5.79
N ARG A 426 21.08 -0.88 6.70
CA ARG A 426 21.14 -0.63 8.14
C ARG A 426 22.57 -0.27 8.56
N GLY A 427 22.73 0.86 9.24
CA GLY A 427 24.04 1.38 9.63
C GLY A 427 23.96 2.83 10.09
N ARG A 428 25.11 3.39 10.46
CA ARG A 428 25.22 4.79 10.89
C ARG A 428 25.87 5.62 9.79
N TYR A 429 25.20 6.68 9.34
CA TYR A 429 25.61 7.47 8.17
C TYR A 429 25.72 8.96 8.49
N LYS A 430 26.70 9.64 7.90
CA LYS A 430 26.65 11.10 7.68
C LYS A 430 25.82 11.35 6.43
N VAL A 431 24.81 12.22 6.55
CA VAL A 431 23.97 12.63 5.42
C VAL A 431 24.51 13.96 4.87
N TRP A 432 24.82 13.99 3.59
CA TRP A 432 25.33 15.15 2.88
C TRP A 432 24.33 15.60 1.83
N VAL A 433 24.11 16.91 1.73
CA VAL A 433 23.22 17.50 0.72
C VAL A 433 24.02 18.53 -0.07
N GLY A 434 24.09 18.32 -1.38
CA GLY A 434 24.63 19.21 -2.39
C GLY A 434 23.51 20.02 -3.03
N TRP A 435 23.75 21.31 -3.22
CA TRP A 435 22.81 22.21 -3.88
C TRP A 435 23.53 23.30 -4.65
N ARG A 436 22.79 23.93 -5.55
CA ARG A 436 23.22 25.12 -6.27
C ARG A 436 22.63 26.38 -5.66
N THR A 437 23.48 27.31 -5.28
CA THR A 437 23.14 28.66 -4.82
C THR A 437 22.87 29.59 -6.02
N ILE A 438 21.77 30.35 -5.97
CA ILE A 438 21.47 31.47 -6.89
C ILE A 438 21.51 32.76 -6.08
N SER A 439 22.17 33.81 -6.55
CA SER A 439 22.16 35.12 -5.89
C SER A 439 20.74 35.66 -5.70
N ASN A 440 20.38 35.94 -4.45
CA ASN A 440 19.13 36.61 -4.08
C ASN A 440 19.36 37.74 -3.07
N ASN A 441 20.42 38.53 -3.26
CA ASN A 441 20.77 39.64 -2.35
C ASN A 441 20.85 39.22 -0.87
N GLY A 442 21.33 38.00 -0.60
CA GLY A 442 21.43 37.43 0.75
C GLY A 442 20.11 36.96 1.36
N ARG A 443 18.99 36.99 0.62
CA ARG A 443 17.67 36.54 1.10
C ARG A 443 17.47 35.05 0.82
N GLY A 444 17.79 34.22 1.80
CA GLY A 444 17.66 32.77 1.71
C GLY A 444 16.58 32.20 2.61
N ASN A 445 16.27 30.94 2.38
CA ASN A 445 15.46 30.12 3.26
C ASN A 445 16.33 29.16 4.07
N THR A 446 15.94 28.95 5.32
CA THR A 446 16.48 27.92 6.21
C THR A 446 15.70 26.64 5.98
N ILE A 447 16.41 25.58 5.64
CA ILE A 447 15.85 24.28 5.27
C ILE A 447 16.38 23.24 6.25
N ASP A 448 15.47 22.61 6.97
CA ASP A 448 15.73 21.49 7.85
C ASP A 448 15.56 20.17 7.09
N THR A 449 16.41 19.19 7.40
CA THR A 449 16.33 17.85 6.80
C THR A 449 15.82 16.86 7.83
N TYR A 450 14.95 15.96 7.41
CA TYR A 450 14.36 14.91 8.22
C TYR A 450 14.58 13.57 7.53
N ILE A 451 14.92 12.55 8.31
CA ILE A 451 14.91 11.14 7.87
C ILE A 451 13.89 10.41 8.72
N ASN A 452 12.90 9.78 8.08
CA ASN A 452 11.80 9.06 8.73
C ASN A 452 11.09 9.90 9.82
N GLY A 453 10.90 11.20 9.56
CA GLY A 453 10.27 12.14 10.49
C GLY A 453 11.18 12.69 11.61
N VAL A 454 12.43 12.23 11.71
CA VAL A 454 13.40 12.72 12.71
C VAL A 454 14.25 13.83 12.11
N LYS A 455 14.23 15.02 12.73
CA LYS A 455 15.02 16.19 12.31
C LYS A 455 16.52 15.93 12.51
N LEU A 456 17.32 16.20 11.48
CA LEU A 456 18.77 16.16 11.55
C LEU A 456 19.35 17.46 12.15
N SER A 457 20.58 17.37 12.66
CA SER A 457 21.15 18.37 13.57
C SER A 457 21.54 19.71 12.92
N ARG A 458 21.63 19.79 11.58
CA ARG A 458 22.11 20.99 10.88
C ARG A 458 21.17 21.39 9.74
N SER A 459 20.79 22.66 9.74
CA SER A 459 19.99 23.26 8.67
C SER A 459 20.86 23.77 7.53
N ILE A 460 20.29 23.77 6.33
CA ILE A 460 20.84 24.38 5.12
C ILE A 460 20.33 25.81 5.03
N ALA A 461 21.20 26.75 4.66
CA ALA A 461 20.80 28.05 4.16
C ALA A 461 21.00 28.06 2.65
N ASN A 462 19.92 28.03 1.86
CA ASN A 462 20.01 27.81 0.41
C ASN A 462 20.70 28.95 -0.40
N GLN A 463 21.12 30.02 0.27
CA GLN A 463 21.91 31.12 -0.28
C GLN A 463 23.39 31.07 0.09
N GLU A 464 23.80 30.05 0.85
CA GLU A 464 25.17 29.89 1.30
C GLU A 464 26.06 29.43 0.14
N TYR A 465 27.06 30.24 -0.19
CA TYR A 465 28.07 29.91 -1.20
C TYR A 465 29.13 28.96 -0.63
N ARG A 466 29.78 28.21 -1.51
CA ARG A 466 30.88 27.31 -1.13
C ARG A 466 32.08 28.07 -0.58
N ILE A 467 32.66 27.55 0.49
CA ILE A 467 33.94 28.01 1.06
C ILE A 467 35.09 27.46 0.20
N ARG A 468 36.01 28.33 -0.24
CA ARG A 468 37.09 27.98 -1.18
C ARG A 468 38.50 28.09 -0.61
N ASP A 469 38.65 28.80 0.49
CA ASP A 469 39.97 29.20 1.00
C ASP A 469 40.54 28.21 2.03
N LEU A 470 39.83 27.10 2.27
CA LEU A 470 40.24 26.06 3.22
C LEU A 470 40.53 24.73 2.50
N PRO A 471 41.54 23.97 2.97
CA PRO A 471 41.76 22.59 2.54
C PRO A 471 40.53 21.69 2.76
N GLU A 472 40.37 20.65 1.95
CA GLU A 472 39.15 19.81 1.98
C GLU A 472 38.92 19.10 3.31
N ARG A 473 39.98 18.68 4.01
CA ARG A 473 39.86 18.07 5.35
C ARG A 473 39.43 19.06 6.42
N GLU A 474 39.86 20.32 6.32
CA GLU A 474 39.39 21.38 7.22
C GLU A 474 37.92 21.70 6.93
N LEU A 475 37.52 21.76 5.66
CA LEU A 475 36.12 21.89 5.26
C LEU A 475 35.27 20.76 5.85
N GLU A 476 35.73 19.51 5.73
CA GLU A 476 35.03 18.34 6.25
C GLU A 476 34.81 18.44 7.77
N SER A 477 35.80 18.94 8.51
CA SER A 477 35.69 19.15 9.96
C SER A 477 34.63 20.20 10.33
N LEU A 478 34.39 21.18 9.45
CA LEU A 478 33.30 22.15 9.55
C LEU A 478 31.97 21.59 9.01
N GLY A 479 31.98 20.38 8.46
CA GLY A 479 30.89 19.67 7.78
C GLY A 479 30.46 20.31 6.46
N TYR A 480 31.43 20.84 5.71
CA TYR A 480 31.30 21.20 4.32
C TYR A 480 32.21 20.31 3.48
N LYS A 481 31.90 20.12 2.20
CA LYS A 481 32.84 19.47 1.28
C LYS A 481 32.60 19.90 -0.15
N LYS A 482 33.60 19.63 -1.00
CA LYS A 482 33.47 19.72 -2.44
C LYS A 482 32.94 18.37 -2.95
N HIS A 483 31.74 18.35 -3.52
CA HIS A 483 31.13 17.13 -4.07
C HIS A 483 31.28 17.04 -5.60
N LEU A 484 31.62 18.13 -6.27
CA LEU A 484 31.74 18.23 -7.73
C LEU A 484 33.18 18.52 -8.10
N THR A 485 33.71 17.91 -9.16
CA THR A 485 35.07 18.20 -9.66
C THR A 485 35.20 19.65 -10.16
N HIS A 486 34.12 20.17 -10.74
CA HIS A 486 34.01 21.52 -11.25
C HIS A 486 34.22 22.56 -10.14
N ASN A 487 35.14 23.50 -10.38
CA ASN A 487 35.50 24.50 -9.38
C ASN A 487 34.62 25.75 -9.47
N SER A 488 33.46 25.71 -8.82
CA SER A 488 32.51 26.83 -8.74
C SER A 488 32.16 27.20 -7.30
N ASN A 489 31.83 28.48 -7.08
CA ASN A 489 31.32 28.99 -5.79
C ASN A 489 29.84 28.65 -5.59
N ASN A 490 29.13 28.40 -6.70
CA ASN A 490 27.68 28.29 -6.70
C ASN A 490 27.21 26.90 -6.26
N TYR A 491 28.08 25.88 -6.26
CA TYR A 491 27.72 24.55 -5.81
C TYR A 491 28.33 24.28 -4.45
N ASN A 492 27.46 24.08 -3.47
CA ASN A 492 27.85 23.88 -2.09
C ASN A 492 27.34 22.53 -1.60
N CYS A 493 27.98 21.96 -0.58
CA CYS A 493 27.54 20.72 0.04
C CYS A 493 27.82 20.76 1.53
N LYS A 494 26.84 20.31 2.32
CA LYS A 494 26.86 20.37 3.77
C LYS A 494 26.40 19.04 4.37
N MET A 495 27.05 18.62 5.44
CA MET A 495 26.59 17.53 6.28
C MET A 495 25.41 18.05 7.11
N VAL A 496 24.22 17.48 6.89
CA VAL A 496 22.97 17.90 7.56
C VAL A 496 22.73 17.15 8.87
N GLY A 497 23.40 16.02 9.09
CA GLY A 497 23.43 15.31 10.36
C GLY A 497 23.99 13.90 10.25
N VAL A 498 24.02 13.21 11.38
CA VAL A 498 24.27 11.77 11.47
C VAL A 498 22.94 11.07 11.74
N VAL A 499 22.68 9.97 11.04
CA VAL A 499 21.46 9.17 11.18
C VAL A 499 21.82 7.71 11.42
N ASP A 500 21.06 7.07 12.31
CA ASP A 500 21.07 5.62 12.52
C ASP A 500 19.93 5.01 11.68
N ILE A 501 20.28 4.34 10.59
CA ILE A 501 19.34 3.57 9.79
C ILE A 501 19.17 2.22 10.48
N GLU A 502 18.00 2.01 11.07
CA GLU A 502 17.76 0.84 11.92
C GLU A 502 17.49 -0.44 11.13
N ILE A 503 17.00 -0.29 9.90
CA ILE A 503 16.47 -1.33 9.01
C ILE A 503 16.91 -0.99 7.57
N THR A 504 17.40 -1.99 6.83
CA THR A 504 17.77 -1.84 5.41
C THR A 504 16.53 -1.66 4.54
N ASP A 505 16.26 -0.44 4.09
CA ASP A 505 15.09 -0.12 3.25
C ASP A 505 15.28 1.24 2.54
N ARG A 506 14.34 1.61 1.68
CA ARG A 506 14.13 2.97 1.22
C ARG A 506 13.65 3.83 2.40
N GLN A 507 14.31 4.96 2.61
CA GLN A 507 14.01 5.87 3.71
C GLN A 507 13.11 7.01 3.21
N THR A 508 12.37 7.62 4.12
CA THR A 508 11.67 8.89 3.82
C THR A 508 12.62 10.04 4.12
N LEU A 509 13.06 10.78 3.11
CA LEU A 509 13.85 12.00 3.26
C LEU A 509 12.98 13.22 2.99
N ARG A 510 12.92 14.16 3.95
CA ARG A 510 12.11 15.37 3.82
C ARG A 510 12.95 16.62 4.06
N PHE A 511 12.73 17.62 3.23
CA PHE A 511 13.18 18.98 3.45
C PHE A 511 12.00 19.85 3.86
N GLU A 512 12.17 20.67 4.89
CA GLU A 512 11.15 21.59 5.39
C GLU A 512 11.74 22.98 5.64
N THR A 513 11.02 24.03 5.24
CA THR A 513 11.46 25.41 5.47
C THR A 513 10.67 26.07 6.59
N SER A 514 11.37 26.81 7.46
CA SER A 514 10.77 27.65 8.49
C SER A 514 10.67 29.13 8.08
N THR A 515 11.11 29.46 6.87
CA THR A 515 11.23 30.83 6.35
C THR A 515 10.45 31.04 5.05
N ASN A 516 10.14 32.30 4.75
CA ASN A 516 9.28 32.69 3.63
C ASN A 516 9.92 33.66 2.62
N GLN A 517 11.20 33.47 2.30
CA GLN A 517 11.88 34.28 1.30
C GLN A 517 11.58 33.79 -0.12
N ASN A 518 11.50 34.72 -1.07
CA ASN A 518 11.36 34.36 -2.48
C ASN A 518 12.69 33.86 -3.05
N ALA A 519 13.10 32.64 -2.66
CA ALA A 519 14.34 32.01 -3.07
C ALA A 519 14.08 30.55 -3.45
N ASN A 520 14.80 30.08 -4.47
CA ASN A 520 14.69 28.71 -4.95
C ASN A 520 15.76 27.84 -4.27
N PHE A 521 15.41 26.60 -4.00
CA PHE A 521 16.32 25.56 -3.53
C PHE A 521 16.57 24.61 -4.70
N LEU A 522 17.80 24.58 -5.20
CA LEU A 522 18.20 23.77 -6.35
C LEU A 522 18.98 22.57 -5.83
N ILE A 523 18.26 21.50 -5.58
CA ILE A 523 18.77 20.25 -5.06
C ILE A 523 19.54 19.57 -6.19
N ASP A 524 20.78 19.23 -5.93
CA ASP A 524 21.69 18.64 -6.91
C ASP A 524 21.97 17.19 -6.53
N PHE A 525 22.44 16.97 -5.31
CA PHE A 525 22.99 15.68 -4.94
C PHE A 525 22.80 15.36 -3.46
N ILE A 526 22.58 14.09 -3.10
CA ILE A 526 22.42 13.64 -1.72
C ILE A 526 23.27 12.40 -1.50
N GLN A 527 23.93 12.31 -0.34
CA GLN A 527 24.76 11.16 -0.01
C GLN A 527 24.50 10.65 1.40
N PHE A 528 24.43 9.33 1.52
CA PHE A 528 24.52 8.63 2.81
C PHE A 528 25.88 7.95 2.84
N ILE A 529 26.81 8.46 3.65
CA ILE A 529 28.14 7.87 3.74
C ILE A 529 28.31 7.27 5.14
N PRO A 530 28.61 5.96 5.26
CA PRO A 530 28.91 5.34 6.54
C PRO A 530 29.96 6.15 7.30
N ILE A 531 29.78 6.29 8.62
CA ILE A 531 30.62 7.20 9.43
C ILE A 531 32.11 6.84 9.44
N ASP A 532 32.44 5.59 9.16
CA ASP A 532 33.76 4.99 9.12
C ASP A 532 34.41 5.00 7.72
N GLN A 533 33.67 5.44 6.69
CA GLN A 533 34.16 5.53 5.31
C GLN A 533 34.66 6.93 4.95
N GLU A 534 35.39 7.01 3.84
CA GLU A 534 35.87 8.28 3.26
C GLU A 534 34.70 9.19 2.90
N GLN A 535 34.69 10.40 3.48
CA GLN A 535 33.59 11.34 3.35
C GLN A 535 33.74 12.30 2.16
N ILE A 536 34.97 12.53 1.70
CA ILE A 536 35.27 13.54 0.69
C ILE A 536 35.15 12.95 -0.72
N TYR A 537 35.70 11.77 -0.97
CA TYR A 537 35.83 11.18 -2.31
C TYR A 537 34.99 9.92 -2.52
N PRO A 538 34.47 9.67 -3.73
CA PRO A 538 34.70 10.45 -4.95
C PRO A 538 33.97 11.80 -4.99
N GLN A 539 34.50 12.72 -5.80
CA GLN A 539 33.78 13.88 -6.35
C GLN A 539 33.14 13.47 -7.68
N PHE A 540 32.15 14.22 -8.15
CA PHE A 540 31.44 13.91 -9.40
C PHE A 540 31.69 14.97 -10.46
N ASP A 541 31.89 14.55 -11.70
CA ASP A 541 31.83 15.46 -12.83
C ASP A 541 30.39 15.66 -13.33
N THR A 542 30.25 16.47 -14.37
CA THR A 542 28.95 16.84 -14.97
C THR A 542 28.31 15.68 -15.75
N GLU A 543 29.04 14.61 -16.01
CA GLU A 543 28.52 13.39 -16.63
C GLU A 543 28.10 12.37 -15.56
N GLY A 544 28.45 12.62 -14.29
CA GLY A 544 28.19 11.73 -13.16
C GLY A 544 29.32 10.75 -12.88
N ASN A 545 30.48 10.90 -13.50
CA ASN A 545 31.61 10.01 -13.26
C ASN A 545 32.25 10.33 -11.90
N ALA A 546 32.56 9.28 -11.15
CA ALA A 546 33.30 9.35 -9.91
C ALA A 546 34.78 9.69 -10.18
N VAL A 547 35.28 10.74 -9.56
CA VAL A 547 36.67 11.20 -9.66
C VAL A 547 37.33 11.17 -8.29
N TYR A 548 38.50 10.54 -8.26
CA TYR A 548 39.36 10.37 -7.09
C TYR A 548 40.58 11.30 -7.21
N PRO A 549 41.27 11.62 -6.09
CA PRO A 549 42.38 12.57 -6.09
C PRO A 549 43.60 12.11 -6.90
#